data_AF-A0A5C7ZQD3-F1
#
_entry.id   AF-A0A5C7ZQD3-F1
#
_cell.length_a   1.000
_cell.length_b   1.000
_cell.length_c   1.000
_cell.angle_alpha   90.00
_cell.angle_beta   90.00
_cell.angle_gamma   90.00
#
_symmetry.space_group_name_H-M   'P 1'
#
loop_
_entity.id
_entity.type
_entity.pdbx_description
1 polymer ?
#
loop_
_entity_poly.entity_id
_entity_poly.type
_entity_poly.pdbx_seq_one_letter_code
_entity_poly.pdbx_strand_id
1 'polypeptide(L)'
;MCRITRIFKGRVNNYDLGSGWGVNAHVGYLDFKKVQNADYTDWKLGVTKDINGWVVGLSYIDTNAKGDCNKGQFYCFSNSLDAAGNFGSKTMNAGRATGVLSISKSF
;
A
#
# COMPACT_ATOMS: atom_id res chain seq x y z
N MET A 1 31.42 0.57 -12.41
CA MET A 1 30.52 -0.33 -11.65
C MET A 1 29.82 0.46 -10.54
N CYS A 2 28.68 1.10 -10.82
CA CYS A 2 27.91 1.83 -9.79
C CYS A 2 26.96 0.85 -9.10
N ARG A 3 27.33 0.37 -7.91
CA ARG A 3 26.47 -0.47 -7.09
C ARG A 3 25.37 0.44 -6.50
N ILE A 4 24.21 0.49 -7.15
CA ILE A 4 23.01 1.13 -6.59
C ILE A 4 22.51 0.20 -5.49
N THR A 5 22.93 0.46 -4.25
CA THR A 5 22.44 -0.28 -3.09
C THR A 5 21.07 0.24 -2.73
N ARG A 6 20.02 -0.33 -3.35
CA ARG A 6 18.65 -0.22 -2.83
C ARG A 6 18.57 -1.03 -1.54
N ILE A 7 18.26 -0.39 -0.42
CA ILE A 7 18.03 -1.10 0.84
C ILE A 7 16.53 -1.07 1.12
N PHE A 8 15.87 -2.19 0.83
CA PHE A 8 14.50 -2.43 1.29
C PHE A 8 14.57 -3.02 2.70
N LYS A 9 13.88 -2.37 3.65
CA LYS A 9 13.75 -2.86 5.01
C LYS A 9 12.27 -2.97 5.36
N GLY A 10 11.75 -4.20 5.34
CA GLY A 10 10.39 -4.53 5.70
C GLY A 10 10.32 -5.23 7.05
N ARG A 11 9.29 -4.91 7.83
CA ARG A 11 8.91 -5.66 9.04
C ARG A 11 7.45 -6.08 8.91
N VAL A 12 7.19 -7.37 9.15
CA VAL A 12 5.84 -7.91 9.27
C VAL A 12 5.66 -8.47 10.68
N ASN A 13 4.53 -8.17 11.30
CA ASN A 13 4.12 -8.70 12.58
C ASN A 13 2.70 -9.24 12.47
N ASN A 14 2.50 -10.45 12.99
CA ASN A 14 1.19 -11.05 13.18
C ASN A 14 1.01 -11.31 14.67
N TYR A 15 -0.09 -10.83 15.23
CA TYR A 15 -0.44 -11.08 16.61
C TYR A 15 -1.85 -11.65 16.68
N ASP A 16 -1.97 -12.78 17.38
CA ASP A 16 -3.26 -13.32 17.78
C ASP A 16 -3.63 -12.70 19.13
N LEU A 17 -4.76 -12.01 19.17
CA LEU A 17 -5.28 -11.34 20.37
C LEU A 17 -6.17 -12.29 21.21
N GLY A 18 -6.35 -13.54 20.76
CA GLY A 18 -7.24 -14.51 21.36
C GLY A 18 -8.70 -14.30 20.97
N SER A 19 -9.54 -15.27 21.35
CA SER A 19 -10.99 -15.25 21.06
C SER A 19 -11.31 -15.10 19.55
N GLY A 20 -10.45 -15.63 18.68
CA GLY A 20 -10.61 -15.57 17.23
C GLY A 20 -10.24 -14.23 16.58
N TRP A 21 -9.63 -13.28 17.31
CA TRP A 21 -9.13 -12.03 16.74
C TRP A 21 -7.66 -12.15 16.34
N GLY A 22 -7.35 -11.91 15.07
CA GLY A 22 -5.98 -11.76 14.60
C GLY A 22 -5.73 -10.33 14.12
N VAL A 23 -4.51 -9.83 14.29
CA VAL A 23 -4.06 -8.59 13.66
C VAL A 23 -2.74 -8.82 12.93
N ASN A 24 -2.64 -8.23 11.74
CA ASN A 24 -1.43 -8.20 10.93
C ASN A 24 -1.01 -6.75 10.73
N ALA A 25 0.27 -6.46 10.85
CA ALA A 25 0.83 -5.20 10.44
C ALA A 25 2.09 -5.46 9.62
N HIS A 26 2.26 -4.73 8.53
CA HIS A 26 3.48 -4.68 7.74
C HIS A 26 3.86 -3.22 7.57
N VAL A 27 5.15 -2.91 7.74
CA VAL A 27 5.72 -1.61 7.41
C VAL A 27 7.01 -1.83 6.65
N GLY A 28 7.06 -1.25 5.45
CA GLY A 28 8.19 -1.25 4.53
C GLY A 28 8.79 0.14 4.46
N TYR A 29 10.12 0.21 4.51
CA TYR A 29 10.87 1.42 4.22
C TYR A 29 11.88 1.13 3.11
N LEU A 30 11.90 2.01 2.11
CA LEU A 30 12.86 2.00 1.03
C LEU A 30 13.77 3.23 1.14
N ASP A 31 15.06 2.97 1.34
CA ASP A 31 16.13 3.98 1.29
C ASP A 31 16.80 3.93 -0.09
N PHE A 32 16.76 5.04 -0.81
CA PHE A 32 17.51 5.23 -2.05
C PHE A 32 18.80 6.01 -1.79
N LYS A 33 19.88 5.29 -1.51
CA LYS A 33 21.23 5.86 -1.44
C LYS A 33 21.64 6.42 -2.81
N LYS A 34 21.47 7.75 -2.97
CA LYS A 34 21.94 8.69 -4.02
C LYS A 34 20.85 9.62 -4.60
N VAL A 35 19.61 9.55 -4.11
CA VAL A 35 18.54 10.49 -4.53
C VAL A 35 17.95 11.15 -3.29
N GLN A 36 18.11 12.46 -3.15
CA GLN A 36 17.47 13.22 -2.07
C GLN A 36 15.94 13.16 -2.26
N ASN A 37 15.18 12.87 -1.20
CA ASN A 37 13.70 12.79 -1.17
C ASN A 37 13.03 11.59 -1.88
N ALA A 38 13.74 10.50 -2.18
CA ALA A 38 13.13 9.28 -2.73
C ALA A 38 12.80 8.21 -1.67
N ASP A 39 12.91 8.55 -0.39
CA ASP A 39 12.65 7.62 0.70
C ASP A 39 11.14 7.42 0.87
N TYR A 40 10.72 6.16 0.86
CA TYR A 40 9.32 5.82 0.79
C TYR A 40 8.94 4.84 1.89
N THR A 41 7.82 5.12 2.56
CA THR A 41 7.28 4.24 3.60
C THR A 41 5.90 3.76 3.18
N ASP A 42 5.77 2.44 3.02
CA ASP A 42 4.51 1.74 2.83
C ASP A 42 4.12 1.03 4.13
N TRP A 43 2.82 0.97 4.41
CA TRP A 43 2.33 0.22 5.53
C TRP A 43 0.99 -0.45 5.22
N LYS A 44 0.78 -1.59 5.84
CA LYS A 44 -0.47 -2.34 5.78
C LYS A 44 -0.83 -2.72 7.19
N LEU A 45 -2.06 -2.43 7.58
CA LEU A 45 -2.69 -3.02 8.75
C LEU A 45 -3.79 -3.97 8.29
N GLY A 46 -4.00 -5.03 9.06
CA GLY A 46 -5.06 -5.98 8.86
C GLY A 46 -5.60 -6.46 10.19
N VAL A 47 -6.91 -6.66 10.25
CA VAL A 47 -7.58 -7.33 11.35
C VAL A 47 -8.39 -8.47 10.78
N THR A 48 -8.35 -9.61 11.44
CA THR A 48 -9.16 -10.79 11.13
C THR A 48 -9.97 -11.18 12.35
N LYS A 49 -11.17 -11.69 12.11
CA LYS A 49 -12.07 -12.15 13.15
C LYS A 49 -12.74 -13.43 12.71
N ASP A 50 -12.54 -14.48 13.49
CA ASP A 50 -13.34 -15.69 13.45
C ASP A 50 -14.64 -15.50 14.25
N ILE A 51 -15.76 -15.75 13.58
CA ILE A 51 -17.11 -15.73 14.14
C ILE A 51 -17.79 -17.03 13.74
N ASN A 52 -17.81 -18.00 14.65
CA ASN A 52 -18.56 -19.26 14.50
C ASN A 52 -18.31 -19.94 13.14
N GLY A 53 -17.05 -20.07 12.72
CA GLY A 53 -16.67 -20.70 11.45
C GLY A 53 -16.74 -19.77 10.24
N TRP A 54 -16.86 -18.45 10.44
CA TRP A 54 -16.67 -17.44 9.42
C TRP A 54 -15.46 -16.58 9.77
N VAL A 55 -14.50 -16.47 8.86
CA VAL A 55 -13.35 -15.58 8.99
C VAL A 55 -13.61 -14.32 8.18
N VAL A 56 -13.76 -13.20 8.88
CA VAL A 56 -13.84 -11.86 8.29
C VAL A 56 -12.48 -11.20 8.43
N GLY A 57 -11.95 -10.67 7.34
CA GLY A 57 -10.70 -9.93 7.30
C GLY A 57 -10.91 -8.54 6.73
N LEU A 58 -10.35 -7.53 7.39
CA LEU A 58 -10.26 -6.18 6.88
C LEU A 58 -8.79 -5.77 6.85
N SER A 59 -8.28 -5.40 5.69
CA SER A 59 -6.93 -4.84 5.54
C SER A 59 -7.00 -3.42 5.02
N TYR A 60 -6.20 -2.54 5.58
CA TYR A 60 -5.98 -1.18 5.12
C TYR A 60 -4.52 -1.04 4.71
N ILE A 61 -4.31 -0.73 3.44
CA ILE A 61 -2.99 -0.58 2.83
C ILE A 61 -2.87 0.89 2.48
N ASP A 62 -1.86 1.54 3.01
CA ASP A 62 -1.65 2.96 2.76
C ASP A 62 -0.16 3.24 2.68
N THR A 63 0.16 4.40 2.16
CA THR A 63 1.52 4.72 1.83
C THR A 63 1.76 6.20 1.90
N ASN A 64 2.87 6.58 2.52
CA ASN A 64 3.24 7.98 2.68
C ASN A 64 3.84 8.57 1.38
N ALA A 65 3.41 8.09 0.20
CA ALA A 65 3.55 8.87 -1.03
C ALA A 65 2.90 10.21 -0.79
N LYS A 66 3.72 11.26 -0.71
CA LYS A 66 3.24 12.58 -1.08
C LYS A 66 3.03 12.55 -2.59
N GLY A 67 1.85 12.10 -3.00
CA GLY A 67 1.37 12.07 -4.38
C GLY A 67 0.30 13.14 -4.58
N ASP A 68 0.71 14.39 -4.70
CA ASP A 68 -0.15 15.47 -5.15
C ASP A 68 -0.32 15.36 -6.68
N CYS A 69 -1.45 14.83 -7.14
CA CYS A 69 -1.77 14.81 -8.58
C CYS A 69 -1.98 16.20 -9.19
N ASN A 70 -2.11 17.23 -8.36
CA ASN A 70 -2.10 18.63 -8.78
C ASN A 70 -0.68 19.17 -9.05
N LYS A 71 0.38 18.44 -8.67
CA LYS A 71 1.79 18.85 -8.84
C LYS A 71 2.58 17.95 -9.80
N GLY A 72 1.91 17.10 -10.59
CA GLY A 72 2.54 16.29 -11.64
C GLY A 72 3.54 15.24 -11.13
N GLN A 73 3.31 14.68 -9.94
CA GLN A 73 4.26 13.76 -9.31
C GLN A 73 4.20 12.33 -9.89
N PHE A 74 5.32 11.60 -9.77
CA PHE A 74 5.61 10.31 -10.43
C PHE A 74 4.58 9.18 -10.18
N TYR A 75 3.72 9.33 -9.17
CA TYR A 75 2.70 8.33 -8.78
C TYR A 75 1.27 8.70 -9.23
N CYS A 76 1.12 9.74 -10.05
CA CYS A 76 -0.17 10.15 -10.58
C CYS A 76 -0.32 9.72 -12.04
N PHE A 77 -1.26 8.80 -12.26
CA PHE A 77 -1.54 8.23 -13.56
C PHE A 77 -2.86 8.79 -14.09
N SER A 78 -2.87 9.30 -15.32
CA SER A 78 -4.10 9.74 -15.97
C SER A 78 -4.89 8.54 -16.49
N ASN A 79 -6.21 8.55 -16.29
CA ASN A 79 -7.06 7.41 -16.64
C ASN A 79 -7.27 7.24 -18.15
N SER A 80 -6.98 8.26 -18.95
CA SER A 80 -7.08 8.21 -20.41
C SER A 80 -5.98 9.01 -21.07
N LEU A 81 -5.50 8.50 -22.20
CA LEU A 81 -4.64 9.19 -23.16
C LEU A 81 -5.43 9.28 -24.46
N ASP A 82 -5.66 10.47 -24.98
CA ASP A 82 -6.30 10.62 -26.28
C ASP A 82 -5.31 10.27 -27.42
N ALA A 83 -5.81 10.11 -28.65
CA ALA A 83 -4.97 9.79 -29.81
C ALA A 83 -3.99 10.93 -30.19
N ALA A 84 -4.15 12.12 -29.61
CA ALA A 84 -3.26 13.27 -29.78
C ALA A 84 -2.21 13.37 -28.67
N GLY A 85 -2.17 12.42 -27.72
CA GLY A 85 -1.20 12.37 -26.63
C GLY A 85 -1.54 13.26 -25.43
N ASN A 86 -2.76 13.80 -25.36
CA ASN A 86 -3.21 14.58 -24.21
C ASN A 86 -3.75 13.66 -23.10
N PHE A 87 -3.36 13.97 -21.87
CA PHE A 87 -3.87 13.30 -20.68
C PHE A 87 -5.28 13.76 -20.33
N GLY A 88 -6.18 12.81 -20.03
CA GLY A 88 -7.56 13.11 -19.62
C GLY A 88 -7.67 13.83 -18.27
N SER A 89 -8.83 14.44 -18.01
CA SER A 89 -9.09 15.29 -16.84
C SER A 89 -9.17 14.55 -15.49
N LYS A 90 -9.12 13.21 -15.50
CA LYS A 90 -9.15 12.37 -14.29
C LYS A 90 -7.78 11.76 -14.04
N THR A 91 -7.11 12.28 -13.02
CA THR A 91 -5.85 11.75 -12.51
C THR A 91 -6.13 10.81 -11.32
N MET A 92 -5.46 9.66 -11.30
CA MET A 92 -5.55 8.67 -10.22
C MET A 92 -4.23 8.68 -9.44
N ASN A 93 -4.32 8.96 -8.15
CA ASN A 93 -3.20 8.83 -7.23
C ASN A 93 -2.99 7.35 -6.91
N ALA A 94 -1.89 6.76 -7.40
CA ALA A 94 -1.52 5.37 -7.09
C ALA A 94 -1.01 5.19 -5.66
N GLY A 95 -0.70 6.28 -4.94
CA GLY A 95 -0.41 6.27 -3.51
C GLY A 95 -1.65 6.36 -2.62
N ARG A 96 -2.87 6.24 -3.18
CA ARG A 96 -4.09 6.29 -2.37
C ARG A 96 -4.22 5.07 -1.47
N ALA A 97 -4.73 5.28 -0.26
CA ALA A 97 -5.09 4.19 0.62
C ALA A 97 -6.11 3.23 -0.02
N THR A 98 -5.91 1.94 0.16
CA THR A 98 -6.78 0.87 -0.33
C THR A 98 -7.24 0.01 0.83
N GLY A 99 -8.56 -0.11 0.99
CA GLY A 99 -9.20 -1.06 1.89
C GLY A 99 -9.53 -2.36 1.16
N VAL A 100 -9.25 -3.50 1.79
CA VAL A 100 -9.60 -4.84 1.31
C VAL A 100 -10.44 -5.52 2.38
N LEU A 101 -11.69 -5.84 2.04
CA LEU A 101 -12.58 -6.64 2.87
C LEU A 101 -12.65 -8.06 2.29
N SER A 102 -12.45 -9.06 3.13
CA SER A 102 -12.53 -10.48 2.76
C SER A 102 -13.45 -11.21 3.74
N ILE A 103 -14.28 -12.11 3.23
CA ILE A 103 -15.14 -12.98 4.04
C ILE A 103 -14.93 -14.40 3.54
N SER A 104 -14.65 -15.33 4.45
CA SER A 104 -14.43 -16.74 4.11
C SER A 104 -15.15 -17.62 5.11
N LYS A 105 -15.80 -18.68 4.61
CA LYS A 105 -16.43 -19.70 5.44
C LYS A 105 -15.43 -20.81 5.70
N SER A 106 -15.19 -21.10 6.97
CA SER A 106 -14.44 -22.27 7.43
C SER A 106 -15.38 -23.48 7.41
N PHE A 107 -14.91 -24.61 6.85
CA PHE A 107 -15.67 -25.86 6.71
C PHE A 107 -15.36 -26.84 7.84
#